data_AF-A0A2A9K4W0-F1
#
_entry.id   AF-A0A2A9K4W0-F1
#
_cell.length_a   1.000
_cell.length_b   1.000
_cell.length_c   1.000
_cell.angle_alpha   90.00
_cell.angle_beta   90.00
_cell.angle_gamma   90.00
#
_symmetry.space_group_name_H-M   'P 1'
#
loop_
_entity.id
_entity.type
_entity.pdbx_description
1 polymer ?
#
loop_
_entity_poly.entity_id
_entity_poly.type
_entity_poly.pdbx_seq_one_letter_code
_entity_poly.pdbx_strand_id
1 'polypeptide(L)'
;MGVLGMCLLVGCGLTSAGHESAERLEPVSGSPSTWNPSSWEPTEVITPVLTTEAEKERAYREQVARHAQGAGMPAPPQVERSGWYATSLESDRMVSTCLAEAGWPNSVGPTGGIQIDTPPESQRSAFEAAYVTCYAQHPVDPSYTQDWTDPQLRLVYDYWDQYLIPCLEAYGYTVDTSARPSKEAFVSAFYTPGRHQWWPFADSMRGVSAERQAEVAQTCPELPPQDVFWGSSG
;
A
#
# COMPACT_ATOMS: atom_id res chain seq x y z
N MET A 1 72.21 -36.76 6.01
CA MET A 1 71.18 -36.76 4.94
C MET A 1 71.47 -37.96 4.05
N GLY A 2 70.98 -39.14 4.42
CA GLY A 2 71.45 -40.41 3.85
C GLY A 2 70.32 -41.38 3.54
N VAL A 3 70.52 -42.06 2.41
CA VAL A 3 70.16 -43.45 2.07
C VAL A 3 68.69 -43.77 1.75
N LEU A 4 68.46 -44.05 0.46
CA LEU A 4 67.91 -45.29 -0.13
C LEU A 4 66.75 -46.02 0.59
N GLY A 5 65.72 -46.42 -0.16
CA GLY A 5 64.75 -47.39 0.35
C GLY A 5 63.61 -47.76 -0.61
N MET A 6 63.92 -48.59 -1.60
CA MET A 6 62.99 -49.37 -2.42
C MET A 6 62.30 -50.44 -1.55
N CYS A 7 60.99 -50.71 -1.72
CA CYS A 7 60.41 -52.06 -1.65
C CYS A 7 58.91 -52.14 -2.01
N LEU A 8 58.60 -53.17 -2.80
CA LEU A 8 57.29 -53.66 -3.23
C LEU A 8 56.57 -54.42 -2.09
N LEU A 9 55.24 -54.55 -2.18
CA LEU A 9 54.46 -55.81 -2.29
C LEU A 9 53.03 -55.73 -1.69
N VAL A 10 52.05 -55.99 -2.56
CA VAL A 10 50.90 -56.93 -2.45
C VAL A 10 50.15 -57.10 -1.11
N GLY A 11 48.81 -56.98 -1.17
CA GLY A 11 47.91 -57.64 -0.21
C GLY A 11 46.41 -57.34 -0.43
N CYS A 12 45.66 -58.32 -0.94
CA CYS A 12 44.19 -58.31 -1.08
C CYS A 12 43.45 -58.40 0.27
N GLY A 13 42.24 -57.83 0.35
CA GLY A 13 41.26 -58.13 1.39
C GLY A 13 39.87 -57.53 1.10
N LEU A 14 38.87 -58.39 0.95
CA LEU A 14 37.44 -58.09 0.74
C LEU A 14 36.77 -57.47 1.98
N THR A 15 35.81 -56.56 1.81
CA THR A 15 34.33 -56.77 2.00
C THR A 15 33.54 -55.46 2.18
N SER A 16 32.38 -55.42 1.49
CA SER A 16 31.08 -54.83 1.87
C SER A 16 30.99 -53.37 2.37
N ALA A 17 30.30 -52.53 1.58
CA ALA A 17 29.07 -51.86 2.02
C ALA A 17 28.36 -51.24 0.81
N GLY A 18 27.05 -51.48 0.71
CA GLY A 18 26.21 -50.97 -0.36
C GLY A 18 26.27 -49.45 -0.49
N HIS A 19 26.20 -48.97 -1.72
CA HIS A 19 25.79 -47.59 -1.98
C HIS A 19 24.37 -47.65 -2.53
N GLU A 20 23.46 -47.12 -1.72
CA GLU A 20 22.13 -46.67 -2.11
C GLU A 20 22.19 -46.00 -3.48
N SER A 21 21.39 -46.53 -4.39
CA SER A 21 20.97 -45.82 -5.59
C SER A 21 20.32 -44.52 -5.14
N ALA A 22 21.01 -43.40 -5.36
CA ALA A 22 20.40 -42.08 -5.29
C ALA A 22 19.32 -42.02 -6.39
N GLU A 23 18.07 -42.26 -6.01
CA GLU A 23 16.92 -41.91 -6.84
C GLU A 23 17.00 -40.41 -7.12
N ARG A 24 17.29 -40.12 -8.38
CA ARG A 24 17.19 -38.79 -8.96
C ARG A 24 15.73 -38.36 -8.82
N LEU A 25 15.46 -37.47 -7.87
CA LEU A 25 14.20 -36.76 -7.77
C LEU A 25 14.01 -35.96 -9.06
N GLU A 26 13.10 -36.42 -9.91
CA GLU A 26 12.60 -35.68 -11.05
C GLU A 26 11.97 -34.36 -10.55
N PRO A 27 12.26 -33.21 -11.17
CA PRO A 27 11.58 -31.98 -10.82
C PRO A 27 10.10 -32.11 -11.21
N VAL A 28 9.22 -32.05 -10.21
CA VAL A 28 7.78 -31.89 -10.42
C VAL A 28 7.58 -30.61 -11.21
N SER A 29 7.32 -30.77 -12.50
CA SER A 29 6.99 -29.68 -13.42
C SER A 29 5.56 -29.24 -13.15
N GLY A 30 5.37 -28.48 -12.07
CA GLY A 30 4.17 -27.66 -11.91
C GLY A 30 4.30 -26.45 -12.84
N SER A 31 3.45 -26.35 -13.86
CA SER A 31 3.30 -25.11 -14.61
C SER A 31 3.01 -23.97 -13.63
N PRO A 32 3.65 -22.79 -13.75
CA PRO A 32 3.27 -21.64 -12.93
C PRO A 32 1.80 -21.35 -13.18
N SER A 33 0.98 -21.42 -12.13
CA SER A 33 -0.42 -21.03 -12.22
C SER A 33 -0.47 -19.59 -12.69
N THR A 34 -0.98 -19.34 -13.89
CA THR A 34 -1.26 -17.99 -14.37
C THR A 34 -2.31 -17.39 -13.46
N TRP A 35 -1.91 -16.42 -12.65
CA TRP A 35 -2.82 -15.64 -11.82
C TRP A 35 -3.93 -15.01 -12.69
N ASN A 36 -5.17 -15.09 -12.23
CA ASN A 36 -6.33 -14.54 -12.94
C ASN A 36 -6.89 -13.34 -12.15
N PRO A 37 -6.83 -12.10 -12.66
CA PRO A 37 -7.40 -10.94 -11.97
C PRO A 37 -8.93 -11.06 -11.79
N SER A 38 -9.63 -11.79 -12.64
CA SER A 38 -11.10 -11.86 -12.58
C SER A 38 -11.63 -12.92 -11.63
N SER A 39 -10.77 -13.67 -10.91
CA SER A 39 -11.22 -14.74 -10.01
C SER A 39 -11.49 -14.29 -8.58
N TRP A 40 -11.19 -13.04 -8.23
CA TRP A 40 -11.47 -12.52 -6.90
C TRP A 40 -12.90 -12.00 -6.79
N GLU A 41 -13.56 -12.35 -5.68
CA GLU A 41 -14.88 -11.86 -5.30
C GLU A 41 -14.81 -11.28 -3.88
N PRO A 42 -15.55 -10.20 -3.58
CA PRO A 42 -15.54 -9.58 -2.26
C PRO A 42 -16.10 -10.53 -1.21
N THR A 43 -15.37 -10.68 -0.10
CA THR A 43 -15.77 -11.52 1.04
C THR A 43 -16.68 -10.79 2.03
N GLU A 44 -16.77 -9.47 1.92
CA GLU A 44 -17.54 -8.59 2.80
C GLU A 44 -18.47 -7.71 1.95
N VAL A 45 -19.67 -7.46 2.45
CA VAL A 45 -20.59 -6.47 1.87
C VAL A 45 -20.42 -5.17 2.66
N ILE A 46 -19.95 -4.12 1.99
CA ILE A 46 -19.70 -2.82 2.62
C ILE A 46 -20.94 -1.93 2.48
N THR A 47 -21.41 -1.40 3.60
CA THR A 47 -22.44 -0.38 3.62
C THR A 47 -21.78 1.01 3.63
N PRO A 48 -22.11 1.90 2.69
CA PRO A 48 -21.54 3.25 2.67
C PRO A 48 -21.92 4.03 3.94
N VAL A 49 -20.93 4.71 4.52
CA VAL A 49 -21.08 5.45 5.79
C VAL A 49 -21.77 6.80 5.59
N LEU A 50 -21.44 7.51 4.51
CA LEU A 50 -22.05 8.80 4.16
C LEU A 50 -22.87 8.62 2.89
N THR A 51 -24.18 8.84 2.98
CA THR A 51 -25.12 8.55 1.88
C THR A 51 -25.85 9.79 1.38
N THR A 52 -25.78 10.90 2.11
CA THR A 52 -26.44 12.16 1.76
C THR A 52 -25.44 13.31 1.60
N GLU A 53 -25.78 14.30 0.77
CA GLU A 53 -24.96 15.51 0.62
C GLU A 53 -24.81 16.29 1.95
N ALA A 54 -25.84 16.28 2.81
CA ALA A 54 -25.77 16.95 4.11
C ALA A 54 -24.75 16.28 5.06
N GLU A 55 -24.62 14.96 4.99
CA GLU A 55 -23.62 14.21 5.76
C GLU A 55 -22.21 14.47 5.25
N LYS A 56 -22.00 14.42 3.93
CA LYS A 56 -20.72 14.75 3.28
C LYS A 56 -20.27 16.15 3.66
N GLU A 57 -21.17 17.12 3.54
CA GLU A 57 -20.90 18.51 3.86
C GLU A 57 -20.57 18.74 5.34
N ARG A 58 -21.21 17.99 6.26
CA ARG A 58 -20.81 18.01 7.69
C ARG A 58 -19.41 17.44 7.90
N ALA A 59 -19.12 16.27 7.32
CA ALA A 59 -17.82 15.62 7.45
C ALA A 59 -16.68 16.49 6.88
N TYR A 60 -16.90 17.11 5.72
CA TYR A 60 -15.99 18.08 5.10
C TYR A 60 -15.68 19.25 6.04
N ARG A 61 -16.70 19.91 6.60
CA ARG A 61 -16.48 21.05 7.51
C ARG A 61 -15.70 20.66 8.76
N GLU A 62 -16.00 19.50 9.34
CA GLU A 62 -15.26 18.99 10.49
C GLU A 62 -13.79 18.71 10.14
N GLN A 63 -13.53 18.14 8.96
CA GLN A 63 -12.16 17.88 8.48
C GLN A 63 -11.37 19.17 8.24
N VAL A 64 -11.96 20.16 7.55
CA VAL A 64 -11.33 21.46 7.33
C VAL A 64 -11.08 22.18 8.65
N ALA A 65 -12.01 22.08 9.62
CA ALA A 65 -11.81 22.67 10.94
C ALA A 65 -10.65 22.01 11.71
N ARG A 66 -10.52 20.68 11.66
CA ARG A 66 -9.37 19.96 12.26
C ARG A 66 -8.06 20.36 11.60
N HIS A 67 -8.02 20.46 10.27
CA HIS A 67 -6.82 20.90 9.54
C HIS A 67 -6.44 22.35 9.88
N ALA A 68 -7.41 23.26 9.90
CA ALA A 68 -7.19 24.66 10.29
C ALA A 68 -6.65 24.78 11.72
N GLN A 69 -7.21 24.01 12.66
CA GLN A 69 -6.72 23.95 14.03
C GLN A 69 -5.27 23.42 14.11
N GLY A 70 -4.96 22.34 13.39
CA GLY A 70 -3.61 21.77 13.31
C GLY A 70 -2.59 22.74 12.72
N ALA A 71 -3.01 23.56 11.76
CA ALA A 71 -2.22 24.64 11.16
C ALA A 71 -2.09 25.89 12.06
N GLY A 72 -2.74 25.93 13.22
CA GLY A 72 -2.74 27.10 14.12
C GLY A 72 -3.55 28.28 13.60
N MET A 73 -4.47 28.06 12.66
CA MET A 73 -5.34 29.11 12.12
C MET A 73 -6.43 29.50 13.14
N PRO A 74 -6.81 30.79 13.24
CA PRO A 74 -7.83 31.24 14.18
C PRO A 74 -9.24 30.78 13.79
N ALA A 75 -9.46 30.46 12.51
CA ALA A 75 -10.71 29.94 11.99
C ALA A 75 -10.45 29.14 10.70
N PRO A 76 -11.37 28.22 10.32
CA PRO A 76 -11.34 27.57 9.01
C PRO A 76 -11.37 28.57 7.85
N PRO A 77 -10.66 28.31 6.73
CA PRO A 77 -10.69 29.17 5.56
C PRO A 77 -12.11 29.25 4.99
N GLN A 78 -12.49 30.44 4.54
CA GLN A 78 -13.76 30.67 3.86
C GLN A 78 -13.51 30.64 2.35
N VAL A 79 -13.70 29.46 1.73
CA VAL A 79 -13.48 29.23 0.31
C VAL A 79 -14.72 28.63 -0.34
N GLU A 80 -14.94 28.98 -1.61
CA GLU A 80 -15.90 28.29 -2.44
C GLU A 80 -15.28 26.99 -2.94
N ARG A 81 -15.92 25.86 -2.62
CA ARG A 81 -15.47 24.53 -3.03
C ARG A 81 -15.75 24.31 -4.52
N SER A 82 -14.75 23.82 -5.25
CA SER A 82 -14.85 23.55 -6.69
C SER A 82 -15.71 22.33 -7.05
N GLY A 83 -15.91 21.40 -6.12
CA GLY A 83 -16.62 20.15 -6.34
C GLY A 83 -16.15 19.06 -5.37
N TRP A 84 -16.66 17.84 -5.53
CA TRP A 84 -16.13 16.65 -4.87
C TRP A 84 -15.25 15.92 -5.87
N TYR A 85 -14.02 15.59 -5.47
CA TYR A 85 -13.12 14.77 -6.29
C TYR A 85 -13.30 13.30 -5.94
N ALA A 86 -13.33 12.43 -6.95
CA ALA A 86 -13.56 11.01 -6.72
C ALA A 86 -12.32 10.29 -6.16
N THR A 87 -11.13 10.83 -6.40
CA THR A 87 -9.85 10.23 -6.00
C THR A 87 -8.91 11.26 -5.37
N SER A 88 -8.04 10.80 -4.47
CA SER A 88 -6.98 11.64 -3.90
C SER A 88 -6.03 12.18 -4.98
N LEU A 89 -5.69 11.40 -6.00
CA LEU A 89 -4.81 11.86 -7.08
C LEU A 89 -5.40 13.06 -7.85
N GLU A 90 -6.70 13.04 -8.14
CA GLU A 90 -7.37 14.14 -8.81
C GLU A 90 -7.38 15.40 -7.93
N SER A 91 -7.75 15.23 -6.65
CA SER A 91 -7.69 16.28 -5.63
C SER A 91 -6.29 16.86 -5.48
N ASP A 92 -5.26 16.02 -5.36
CA ASP A 92 -3.86 16.41 -5.14
C ASP A 92 -3.32 17.26 -6.31
N ARG A 93 -3.72 16.96 -7.55
CA ARG A 93 -3.35 17.77 -8.73
C ARG A 93 -3.94 19.17 -8.67
N MET A 94 -5.17 19.31 -8.18
CA MET A 94 -5.82 20.60 -8.04
C MET A 94 -5.25 21.40 -6.86
N VAL A 95 -5.03 20.74 -5.72
CA VAL A 95 -4.35 21.34 -4.55
C VAL A 95 -2.92 21.76 -4.93
N SER A 96 -2.17 20.94 -5.67
CA SER A 96 -0.84 21.25 -6.19
C SER A 96 -0.82 22.52 -7.04
N THR A 97 -1.79 22.66 -7.95
CA THR A 97 -1.95 23.86 -8.79
C THR A 97 -2.23 25.09 -7.94
N CYS A 98 -3.18 25.02 -7.00
CA CYS A 98 -3.48 26.10 -6.07
C CYS A 98 -2.26 26.52 -5.23
N LEU A 99 -1.49 25.55 -4.73
CA LEU A 99 -0.26 25.81 -3.97
C LEU A 99 0.81 26.50 -4.82
N ALA A 100 0.98 26.06 -6.07
CA ALA A 100 1.93 26.69 -6.99
C ALA A 100 1.53 28.15 -7.30
N GLU A 101 0.24 28.41 -7.50
CA GLU A 101 -0.30 29.77 -7.66
C GLU A 101 -0.12 30.63 -6.40
N ALA A 102 -0.17 30.02 -5.21
CA ALA A 102 0.12 30.66 -3.93
C ALA A 102 1.63 30.86 -3.66
N GLY A 103 2.51 30.49 -4.60
CA GLY A 103 3.96 30.68 -4.48
C GLY A 103 4.70 29.55 -3.78
N TRP A 104 4.10 28.36 -3.68
CA TRP A 104 4.70 27.15 -3.12
C TRP A 104 4.99 26.13 -4.23
N PRO A 105 6.18 26.16 -4.85
CA PRO A 105 6.57 25.17 -5.86
C PRO A 105 6.48 23.75 -5.29
N ASN A 106 5.83 22.87 -6.03
CA ASN A 106 5.59 21.49 -5.62
C ASN A 106 5.39 20.61 -6.86
N SER A 107 5.22 19.30 -6.65
CA SER A 107 4.85 18.35 -7.69
C SER A 107 3.92 17.28 -7.11
N VAL A 108 3.28 16.49 -7.96
CA VAL A 108 2.43 15.36 -7.53
C VAL A 108 3.07 14.07 -8.00
N GLY A 109 3.17 13.10 -7.10
CA GLY A 109 3.64 11.76 -7.42
C GLY A 109 2.73 11.05 -8.42
N PRO A 110 3.22 10.00 -9.12
CA PRO A 110 2.44 9.28 -10.12
C PRO A 110 1.18 8.60 -9.55
N THR A 111 1.18 8.27 -8.26
CA THR A 111 0.06 7.65 -7.53
C THR A 111 -0.66 8.63 -6.59
N GLY A 112 -0.33 9.93 -6.65
CA GLY A 112 -0.80 10.96 -5.73
C GLY A 112 0.29 11.40 -4.76
N GLY A 113 -0.10 12.19 -3.76
CA GLY A 113 0.79 12.78 -2.78
C GLY A 113 1.54 13.99 -3.33
N ILE A 114 1.36 15.12 -2.67
CA ILE A 114 2.06 16.37 -3.01
C ILE A 114 3.47 16.33 -2.42
N GLN A 115 4.46 16.44 -3.31
CA GLN A 115 5.87 16.54 -2.97
C GLN A 115 6.28 18.01 -2.95
N ILE A 116 6.71 18.47 -1.79
CA ILE A 116 7.15 19.85 -1.56
C ILE A 116 8.34 19.83 -0.59
N ASP A 117 9.29 20.74 -0.83
CA ASP A 117 10.40 20.94 0.09
C ASP A 117 9.89 21.49 1.42
N THR A 118 10.44 20.99 2.53
CA THR A 118 10.11 21.50 3.86
C THR A 118 10.37 23.00 3.93
N PRO A 119 9.34 23.85 4.14
CA PRO A 119 9.54 25.29 4.23
C PRO A 119 10.42 25.65 5.43
N PRO A 120 11.17 26.76 5.39
CA PRO A 120 11.83 27.30 6.56
C PRO A 120 10.82 27.49 7.71
N GLU A 121 11.24 27.32 8.96
CA GLU A 121 10.34 27.42 10.12
C GLU A 121 9.60 28.78 10.17
N SER A 122 10.25 29.87 9.72
CA SER A 122 9.64 31.20 9.62
C SER A 122 8.49 31.29 8.60
N GLN A 123 8.41 30.35 7.66
CA GLN A 123 7.39 30.26 6.63
C GLN A 123 6.37 29.15 6.88
N ARG A 124 6.61 28.29 7.87
CA ARG A 124 5.78 27.10 8.14
C ARG A 124 4.30 27.45 8.30
N SER A 125 3.95 28.41 9.15
CA SER A 125 2.55 28.80 9.35
C SER A 125 1.89 29.36 8.08
N ALA A 126 2.65 30.06 7.23
CA ALA A 126 2.13 30.58 5.97
C ALA A 126 1.87 29.46 4.96
N PHE A 127 2.78 28.47 4.90
CA PHE A 127 2.60 27.27 4.08
C PHE A 127 1.40 26.45 4.54
N GLU A 128 1.29 26.15 5.84
CA GLU A 128 0.17 25.36 6.39
C GLU A 128 -1.17 26.05 6.11
N ALA A 129 -1.26 27.37 6.28
CA ALA A 129 -2.48 28.11 5.95
C ALA A 129 -2.83 28.03 4.45
N ALA A 130 -1.83 28.11 3.56
CA ALA A 130 -2.05 27.94 2.12
C ALA A 130 -2.50 26.52 1.79
N TYR A 131 -1.87 25.51 2.38
CA TYR A 131 -2.24 24.10 2.20
C TYR A 131 -3.68 23.83 2.63
N VAL A 132 -4.07 24.25 3.84
CA VAL A 132 -5.44 24.07 4.33
C VAL A 132 -6.46 24.80 3.46
N THR A 133 -6.11 25.99 2.96
CA THR A 133 -6.97 26.76 2.04
C THR A 133 -7.18 26.02 0.71
N CYS A 134 -6.10 25.56 0.08
CA CYS A 134 -6.17 24.81 -1.18
C CYS A 134 -6.90 23.46 -1.00
N TYR A 135 -6.64 22.77 0.11
CA TYR A 135 -7.34 21.53 0.47
C TYR A 135 -8.85 21.74 0.61
N ALA A 136 -9.26 22.83 1.28
CA ALA A 136 -10.67 23.17 1.44
C ALA A 136 -11.35 23.51 0.09
N GLN A 137 -10.62 24.11 -0.85
CA GLN A 137 -11.14 24.44 -2.18
C GLN A 137 -11.29 23.21 -3.08
N HIS A 138 -10.44 22.21 -2.88
CA HIS A 138 -10.38 20.99 -3.71
C HIS A 138 -10.41 19.70 -2.87
N PRO A 139 -11.52 19.39 -2.16
CA PRO A 139 -11.58 18.22 -1.31
C PRO A 139 -12.02 16.96 -2.07
N VAL A 140 -11.44 15.82 -1.71
CA VAL A 140 -11.97 14.49 -2.04
C VAL A 140 -13.38 14.34 -1.45
N ASP A 141 -14.27 13.62 -2.15
CA ASP A 141 -15.59 13.28 -1.61
C ASP A 141 -15.41 12.61 -0.22
N PRO A 142 -16.01 13.18 0.85
CA PRO A 142 -15.89 12.63 2.18
C PRO A 142 -16.36 11.18 2.32
N SER A 143 -17.22 10.68 1.41
CA SER A 143 -17.59 9.25 1.40
C SER A 143 -16.40 8.31 1.15
N TYR A 144 -15.29 8.83 0.64
CA TYR A 144 -14.07 8.09 0.34
C TYR A 144 -12.89 8.40 1.26
N THR A 145 -13.11 9.17 2.34
CA THR A 145 -12.06 9.61 3.27
C THR A 145 -12.37 9.32 4.73
N GLN A 146 -13.44 8.57 5.01
CA GLN A 146 -13.75 8.14 6.37
C GLN A 146 -12.73 7.12 6.87
N ASP A 147 -12.61 6.99 8.18
CA ASP A 147 -11.89 5.87 8.77
C ASP A 147 -12.52 4.55 8.27
N TRP A 148 -11.67 3.62 7.85
CA TRP A 148 -12.08 2.30 7.42
C TRP A 148 -12.77 1.56 8.56
N THR A 149 -13.94 1.03 8.28
CA THR A 149 -14.73 0.21 9.19
C THR A 149 -14.13 -1.20 9.33
N ASP A 150 -14.52 -1.95 10.36
CA ASP A 150 -14.09 -3.35 10.54
C ASP A 150 -14.36 -4.22 9.29
N PRO A 151 -15.55 -4.18 8.64
CA PRO A 151 -15.77 -4.91 7.39
C PRO A 151 -14.81 -4.49 6.25
N GLN A 152 -14.49 -3.20 6.14
CA GLN A 152 -13.52 -2.72 5.14
C GLN A 152 -12.11 -3.26 5.42
N LEU A 153 -11.68 -3.26 6.68
CA LEU A 153 -10.38 -3.82 7.09
C LEU A 153 -10.31 -5.32 6.81
N ARG A 154 -11.39 -6.05 7.07
CA ARG A 154 -11.53 -7.47 6.74
C ARG A 154 -11.45 -7.72 5.23
N LEU A 155 -12.14 -6.91 4.44
CA LEU A 155 -12.13 -6.99 2.98
C LEU A 155 -10.73 -6.75 2.41
N VAL A 156 -10.03 -5.73 2.90
CA VAL A 156 -8.65 -5.41 2.47
C VAL A 156 -7.71 -6.55 2.82
N TYR A 157 -7.82 -7.12 4.02
CA TYR A 157 -7.00 -8.26 4.43
C TYR A 157 -7.20 -9.45 3.47
N ASP A 158 -8.45 -9.81 3.16
CA ASP A 158 -8.75 -10.93 2.27
C ASP A 158 -8.33 -10.64 0.82
N TYR A 159 -8.55 -9.40 0.35
CA TYR A 159 -8.09 -8.95 -0.97
C TYR A 159 -6.56 -9.06 -1.08
N TRP A 160 -5.83 -8.68 -0.03
CA TRP A 160 -4.37 -8.82 -0.05
C TRP A 160 -3.94 -10.28 -0.18
N ASP A 161 -4.53 -11.17 0.62
CA ASP A 161 -4.20 -12.59 0.63
C ASP A 161 -4.58 -13.30 -0.68
N GLN A 162 -5.76 -12.99 -1.22
CA GLN A 162 -6.37 -13.74 -2.33
C GLN A 162 -6.08 -13.13 -3.70
N TYR A 163 -5.82 -11.83 -3.78
CA TYR A 163 -5.61 -11.11 -5.04
C TYR A 163 -4.23 -10.48 -5.13
N LEU A 164 -3.88 -9.57 -4.20
CA LEU A 164 -2.70 -8.73 -4.33
C LEU A 164 -1.41 -9.55 -4.29
N ILE A 165 -1.25 -10.42 -3.30
CA ILE A 165 -0.04 -11.22 -3.13
C ILE A 165 0.17 -12.13 -4.36
N PRO A 166 -0.83 -12.92 -4.81
CA PRO A 166 -0.73 -13.67 -6.06
C PRO A 166 -0.40 -12.81 -7.29
N CYS A 167 -0.95 -11.58 -7.39
CA CYS A 167 -0.64 -10.66 -8.48
C CYS A 167 0.83 -10.24 -8.46
N LEU A 168 1.34 -9.82 -7.29
CA LEU A 168 2.72 -9.40 -7.12
C LEU A 168 3.70 -10.53 -7.45
N GLU A 169 3.42 -11.75 -6.99
CA GLU A 169 4.21 -12.94 -7.31
C GLU A 169 4.21 -13.26 -8.81
N ALA A 170 3.04 -13.20 -9.46
CA ALA A 170 2.93 -13.37 -10.91
C ALA A 170 3.65 -12.25 -11.69
N TYR A 171 3.75 -11.05 -11.12
CA TYR A 171 4.46 -9.90 -11.68
C TYR A 171 5.96 -9.89 -11.32
N GLY A 172 6.46 -10.94 -10.65
CA GLY A 172 7.88 -11.18 -10.38
C GLY A 172 8.41 -10.65 -9.05
N TYR A 173 7.53 -10.27 -8.11
CA TYR A 173 7.91 -9.81 -6.77
C TYR A 173 7.81 -10.97 -5.76
N THR A 174 8.78 -11.05 -4.85
CA THR A 174 8.67 -11.93 -3.68
C THR A 174 7.98 -11.17 -2.56
N VAL A 175 6.86 -11.70 -2.06
CA VAL A 175 6.16 -11.11 -0.90
C VAL A 175 6.51 -11.88 0.37
N ASP A 176 7.01 -11.18 1.39
CA ASP A 176 7.25 -11.77 2.71
C ASP A 176 5.97 -11.79 3.55
N THR A 177 5.43 -12.97 3.80
CA THR A 177 4.24 -13.17 4.64
C THR A 177 4.58 -13.64 6.06
N SER A 178 5.85 -13.67 6.46
CA SER A 178 6.29 -14.16 7.77
C SER A 178 5.76 -13.32 8.94
N ALA A 179 5.58 -12.01 8.72
CA ALA A 179 5.04 -11.06 9.69
C ALA A 179 3.52 -10.89 9.60
N ARG A 180 2.82 -11.68 8.77
CA ARG A 180 1.39 -11.55 8.55
C ARG A 180 0.61 -11.87 9.82
N PRO A 181 -0.15 -10.92 10.39
CA PRO A 181 -1.03 -11.19 11.53
C PRO A 181 -2.22 -12.04 11.10
N SER A 182 -2.99 -12.57 12.05
CA SER A 182 -4.32 -13.08 11.72
C SER A 182 -5.25 -11.93 11.32
N LYS A 183 -6.28 -12.22 10.51
CA LYS A 183 -7.30 -11.24 10.09
C LYS A 183 -7.89 -10.47 11.28
N GLU A 184 -8.27 -11.17 12.35
CA GLU A 184 -8.81 -10.51 13.57
C GLU A 184 -7.78 -9.64 14.29
N ALA A 185 -6.52 -10.08 14.36
CA ALA A 185 -5.46 -9.30 15.00
C ALA A 185 -5.18 -8.01 14.20
N PHE A 186 -5.19 -8.10 12.86
CA PHE A 186 -5.09 -6.93 11.99
C PHE A 186 -6.21 -5.92 12.25
N VAL A 187 -7.47 -6.35 12.19
CA VAL A 187 -8.65 -5.49 12.39
C VAL A 187 -8.63 -4.84 13.77
N SER A 188 -8.48 -5.66 14.82
CA SER A 188 -8.56 -5.19 16.22
C SER A 188 -7.43 -4.22 16.59
N ALA A 189 -6.25 -4.34 15.97
CA ALA A 189 -5.10 -3.51 16.29
C ALA A 189 -4.95 -2.28 15.37
N PHE A 190 -5.70 -2.17 14.27
CA PHE A 190 -5.43 -1.22 13.17
C PHE A 190 -5.31 0.24 13.63
N TYR A 191 -6.24 0.72 14.45
CA TYR A 191 -6.25 2.09 15.00
C TYR A 191 -5.56 2.23 16.36
N THR A 192 -4.89 1.19 16.84
CA THR A 192 -4.23 1.20 18.14
C THR A 192 -2.74 1.54 18.00
N PRO A 193 -2.08 2.02 19.07
CA PRO A 193 -0.63 2.19 19.07
C PRO A 193 0.16 0.89 18.79
N GLY A 194 -0.46 -0.27 19.02
CA GLY A 194 0.11 -1.60 18.77
C GLY A 194 -0.18 -2.16 17.37
N ARG A 195 -0.58 -1.33 16.41
CA ARG A 195 -0.92 -1.79 15.06
C ARG A 195 0.17 -2.64 14.42
N HIS A 196 -0.24 -3.64 13.66
CA HIS A 196 0.68 -4.44 12.84
C HIS A 196 1.23 -3.57 11.70
N GLN A 197 2.53 -3.69 11.42
CA GLN A 197 3.18 -2.98 10.31
C GLN A 197 3.09 -3.74 8.98
N TRP A 198 2.41 -4.89 8.97
CA TRP A 198 2.30 -5.72 7.79
C TRP A 198 1.47 -5.01 6.72
N TRP A 199 2.12 -4.68 5.60
CA TRP A 199 1.53 -3.98 4.47
C TRP A 199 2.17 -4.49 3.18
N PRO A 200 1.62 -5.57 2.58
CA PRO A 200 2.34 -6.40 1.60
C PRO A 200 2.80 -5.64 0.36
N PHE A 201 2.02 -4.65 -0.12
CA PHE A 201 2.44 -3.81 -1.25
C PHE A 201 3.69 -2.99 -0.92
N ALA A 202 3.60 -2.14 0.11
CA ALA A 202 4.70 -1.27 0.57
C ALA A 202 5.94 -2.08 0.96
N ASP A 203 5.75 -3.22 1.64
CA ASP A 203 6.83 -4.12 2.03
C ASP A 203 7.59 -4.68 0.82
N SER A 204 6.87 -5.00 -0.26
CA SER A 204 7.42 -5.53 -1.52
C SER A 204 8.02 -4.45 -2.42
N MET A 205 7.58 -3.19 -2.28
CA MET A 205 8.04 -2.07 -3.09
C MET A 205 9.26 -1.33 -2.52
N ARG A 206 9.78 -1.74 -1.36
CA ARG A 206 10.99 -1.13 -0.77
C ARG A 206 12.18 -1.18 -1.74
N GLY A 207 12.76 -0.01 -2.02
CA GLY A 207 13.90 0.13 -2.94
C GLY A 207 13.56 0.10 -4.42
N VAL A 208 12.28 -0.02 -4.79
CA VAL A 208 11.78 0.11 -6.17
C VAL A 208 11.61 1.59 -6.50
N SER A 209 11.91 2.03 -7.73
CA SER A 209 11.69 3.43 -8.13
C SER A 209 10.21 3.81 -8.14
N ALA A 210 9.88 5.08 -7.92
CA ALA A 210 8.50 5.56 -7.86
C ALA A 210 7.72 5.28 -9.16
N GLU A 211 8.38 5.40 -10.32
CA GLU A 211 7.78 5.12 -11.64
C GLU A 211 7.40 3.64 -11.75
N ARG A 212 8.30 2.76 -11.33
CA ARG A 212 8.03 1.31 -11.35
C ARG A 212 6.98 0.93 -10.33
N GLN A 213 6.98 1.53 -9.13
CA GLN A 213 5.93 1.32 -8.14
C GLN A 213 4.56 1.72 -8.71
N ALA A 214 4.47 2.84 -9.42
CA ALA A 214 3.22 3.29 -10.05
C ALA A 214 2.73 2.33 -11.15
N GLU A 215 3.64 1.78 -11.97
CA GLU A 215 3.31 0.77 -12.97
C GLU A 215 2.78 -0.51 -12.31
N VAL A 216 3.41 -0.95 -11.21
CA VAL A 216 2.95 -2.12 -10.46
C VAL A 216 1.60 -1.83 -9.81
N ALA A 217 1.38 -0.66 -9.21
CA ALA A 217 0.10 -0.28 -8.61
C ALA A 217 -1.05 -0.25 -9.64
N GLN A 218 -0.76 0.06 -10.91
CA GLN A 218 -1.77 -0.03 -11.98
C GLN A 218 -2.11 -1.47 -12.36
N THR A 219 -1.15 -2.39 -12.24
CA THR A 219 -1.33 -3.79 -12.62
C THR A 219 -1.85 -4.65 -11.48
N CYS A 220 -1.34 -4.42 -10.27
CA CYS A 220 -1.69 -5.04 -9.01
C CYS A 220 -2.16 -3.95 -8.04
N PRO A 221 -3.41 -3.46 -8.17
CA PRO A 221 -3.93 -2.41 -7.30
C PRO A 221 -3.85 -2.83 -5.84
N GLU A 222 -3.31 -1.94 -5.01
CA GLU A 222 -3.08 -2.19 -3.60
C GLU A 222 -4.38 -2.41 -2.80
N LEU A 223 -5.46 -1.77 -3.20
CA LEU A 223 -6.77 -1.84 -2.55
C LEU A 223 -7.82 -2.43 -3.50
N PRO A 224 -8.91 -3.02 -2.96
CA PRO A 224 -10.04 -3.42 -3.77
C PRO A 224 -10.61 -2.25 -4.60
N PRO A 225 -11.38 -2.54 -5.67
CA PRO A 225 -12.09 -1.52 -6.42
C PRO A 225 -12.87 -0.57 -5.49
N GLN A 226 -12.85 0.72 -5.80
CA GLN A 226 -13.36 1.77 -4.91
C GLN A 226 -14.85 1.61 -4.60
N ASP A 227 -15.64 1.19 -5.58
CA ASP A 227 -17.08 0.96 -5.45
C ASP A 227 -17.40 -0.20 -4.52
N VAL A 228 -16.59 -1.26 -4.55
CA VAL A 228 -16.65 -2.39 -3.61
C VAL A 228 -16.17 -1.95 -2.22
N PHE A 229 -15.02 -1.26 -2.15
CA PHE A 229 -14.40 -0.89 -0.89
C PHE A 229 -15.21 0.13 -0.09
N TRP A 230 -15.91 1.05 -0.75
CA TRP A 230 -16.76 2.07 -0.09
C TRP A 230 -18.26 1.76 -0.16
N GLY A 231 -18.65 0.65 -0.80
CA GLY A 231 -20.06 0.29 -0.95
C GLY A 231 -20.86 1.27 -1.82
N SER A 232 -20.20 1.97 -2.74
CA SER A 232 -20.88 2.93 -3.63
C SER A 232 -21.50 2.29 -4.88
N SER A 233 -21.33 0.98 -5.08
CA SER A 233 -22.15 0.20 -6.00
C SER A 233 -23.44 -0.26 -5.30
N GLY A 234 -24.48 0.58 -5.36
CA GLY A 234 -25.83 0.30 -4.87
C GLY A 234 -26.86 1.15 -5.59
#